data_AF-A0A3E1YH28-F1
#
_entry.id   AF-A0A3E1YH28-F1
#
_cell.length_a   1.000
_cell.length_b   1.000
_cell.length_c   1.000
_cell.angle_alpha   90.00
_cell.angle_beta   90.00
_cell.angle_gamma   90.00
#
_symmetry.space_group_name_H-M   'P 1'
#
loop_
_entity.id
_entity.type
_entity.pdbx_description
1 polymer ?
#
loop_
_entity_poly.entity_id
_entity_poly.type
_entity_poly.pdbx_seq_one_letter_code
_entity_poly.pdbx_strand_id
1 'polypeptide(L)' 'MGFLNTKTAWANKEFIPFKLCIASIYVIVGSYFHSFFENYYIPLFILFGITVTWTLYLWIKKMKQRN' A
#
# COMPACT_ATOMS: atom_id res chain seq x y z
N MET A 1 20.36 -8.83 5.31
CA MET A 1 19.69 -9.02 4.00
C MET A 1 18.94 -7.75 3.66
N GLY A 2 19.25 -7.11 2.54
CA GLY A 2 18.69 -5.79 2.20
C GLY A 2 17.17 -5.78 2.08
N PHE A 3 16.56 -4.69 2.52
CA PHE A 3 15.12 -4.37 2.49
C PHE A 3 14.42 -4.73 1.16
N LEU A 4 15.13 -4.59 0.04
CA LEU A 4 14.62 -4.84 -1.31
C LEU A 4 14.78 -6.29 -1.79
N ASN A 5 15.44 -7.16 -1.01
CA ASN A 5 15.83 -8.51 -1.44
C ASN A 5 15.14 -9.63 -0.64
N THR A 6 14.10 -9.31 0.14
CA THR A 6 13.25 -10.31 0.79
C THR A 6 12.41 -11.01 -0.28
N LYS A 7 12.67 -12.30 -0.51
CA LYS A 7 11.91 -13.14 -1.43
C LYS A 7 10.48 -13.32 -0.93
N THR A 8 9.57 -12.48 -1.39
CA THR A 8 8.14 -12.77 -1.43
C THR A 8 7.86 -13.78 -2.55
N ALA A 9 6.73 -14.50 -2.51
CA ALA A 9 6.36 -15.52 -3.51
C ALA A 9 6.33 -15.00 -4.96
N TRP A 10 6.36 -13.69 -5.15
CA TRP A 10 6.56 -12.98 -6.40
C TRP A 10 7.85 -12.15 -6.33
N ALA A 11 8.63 -12.10 -7.41
CA ALA A 11 9.75 -11.19 -7.49
C ALA A 11 9.21 -9.76 -7.47
N ASN A 12 9.65 -8.93 -6.52
CA ASN A 12 9.17 -7.56 -6.31
C ASN A 12 9.14 -6.69 -7.59
N LYS A 13 9.94 -7.06 -8.61
CA LYS A 13 9.99 -6.42 -9.94
C LYS A 13 8.74 -6.64 -10.79
N GLU A 14 8.11 -7.81 -10.70
CA GLU A 14 6.92 -8.16 -11.49
C GLU A 14 5.66 -7.46 -10.96
N PHE A 15 5.69 -7.01 -9.70
CA PHE A 15 4.58 -6.31 -9.05
C PHE A 15 4.56 -4.79 -9.32
N ILE A 16 5.61 -4.26 -9.94
CA ILE A 16 5.75 -2.84 -10.31
C ILE A 16 4.66 -2.41 -11.32
N PRO A 17 4.47 -3.07 -12.47
CA PRO A 17 3.43 -2.68 -13.43
C PRO A 17 2.02 -2.76 -12.83
N PHE A 18 1.77 -3.75 -11.97
CA PHE A 18 0.49 -3.89 -11.28
C PHE A 18 0.23 -2.74 -10.29
N LYS A 19 1.24 -2.35 -9.49
CA LYS A 19 1.17 -1.17 -8.62
C LYS A 19 0.90 0.11 -9.41
N LEU A 20 1.52 0.26 -10.58
CA LEU A 20 1.36 1.43 -11.43
C LEU A 20 -0.06 1.50 -12.05
N CYS A 21 -0.60 0.36 -12.47
CA CYS A 21 -1.99 0.25 -12.95
C CYS A 21 -3.02 0.63 -11.87
N ILE A 22 -2.82 0.16 -10.65
CA ILE A 22 -3.70 0.51 -9.53
C ILE A 22 -3.54 1.99 -9.15
N ALA A 23 -2.32 2.51 -9.14
CA ALA A 23 -2.07 3.92 -8.86
C ALA A 23 -2.75 4.84 -9.89
N SER A 24 -2.70 4.49 -11.18
CA SER A 24 -3.32 5.31 -12.23
C SER A 24 -4.84 5.37 -12.08
N ILE A 25 -5.52 4.25 -11.79
CA ILE A 25 -6.97 4.28 -11.61
C ILE A 25 -7.39 5.05 -10.35
N TYR A 26 -6.61 4.99 -9.25
CA TYR A 26 -6.88 5.80 -8.06
C TYR A 26 -6.75 7.30 -8.34
N VAL A 27 -5.75 7.71 -9.13
CA VAL A 27 -5.59 9.12 -9.54
C VAL A 27 -6.77 9.58 -10.40
N ILE A 28 -7.20 8.76 -11.36
CA ILE A 28 -8.36 9.06 -12.23
C ILE A 28 -9.63 9.18 -11.38
N VAL A 29 -9.89 8.23 -10.48
CA VAL A 29 -11.07 8.27 -9.60
C VAL A 29 -11.03 9.51 -8.70
N GLY A 30 -9.87 9.82 -8.12
CA GLY A 30 -9.68 11.01 -7.28
C GLY A 30 -9.85 12.32 -8.04
N SER A 31 -9.47 12.39 -9.32
CA SER A 31 -9.62 13.59 -10.13
C SER A 31 -11.06 13.84 -10.60
N TYR A 32 -11.83 12.79 -10.89
CA TYR A 32 -13.21 12.92 -11.36
C TYR A 32 -14.24 13.02 -10.23
N PHE A 33 -14.01 12.38 -9.09
CA PHE A 33 -14.98 12.29 -7.99
C PHE A 33 -14.56 13.10 -6.75
N HIS A 34 -13.66 14.08 -6.91
CA HIS A 34 -13.08 14.86 -5.81
C HIS A 34 -14.15 15.38 -4.81
N SER A 35 -15.19 16.05 -5.32
CA SER A 35 -16.26 16.63 -4.50
C SER A 35 -17.10 15.59 -3.74
N PHE A 36 -17.16 14.34 -4.22
CA PHE A 36 -17.82 13.25 -3.50
C PHE A 36 -16.95 12.73 -2.35
N PHE A 37 -15.63 12.64 -2.58
CA PHE A 37 -14.68 12.10 -1.61
C PHE A 37 -14.22 13.11 -0.54
N GLU A 38 -14.44 14.41 -0.75
CA GLU A 38 -14.04 15.47 0.17
C GLU A 38 -14.55 15.24 1.61
N ASN A 39 -15.81 14.83 1.75
CA ASN A 39 -16.42 14.53 3.06
C ASN A 39 -15.85 13.25 3.72
N TYR A 40 -15.16 12.40 2.95
CA TYR A 40 -14.62 11.13 3.41
C TYR A 40 -13.10 11.15 3.59
N TYR A 41 -12.42 12.28 3.37
CA TYR A 41 -10.97 12.35 3.53
C TYR A 41 -10.51 12.02 4.95
N ILE A 42 -11.20 12.55 5.96
CA ILE A 42 -10.85 12.30 7.37
C ILE A 42 -10.95 10.78 7.69
N PRO A 43 -12.09 10.09 7.46
CA PRO A 43 -12.17 8.66 7.74
C PRO A 43 -11.23 7.81 6.86
N LEU A 44 -11.04 8.17 5.58
CA LEU A 44 -10.11 7.47 4.70
C LEU A 44 -8.65 7.61 5.19
N PHE A 45 -8.27 8.78 5.68
CA PHE A 45 -6.92 9.01 6.19
C PHE A 45 -6.66 8.25 7.49
N ILE A 46 -7.65 8.15 8.38
CA ILE A 46 -7.57 7.32 9.58
C ILE A 46 -7.41 5.84 9.21
N LEU A 47 -8.23 5.35 8.26
CA LEU A 47 -8.15 3.98 7.77
C LEU A 47 -6.77 3.70 7.15
N PHE A 48 -6.24 4.63 6.37
CA PHE A 48 -4.90 4.55 5.80
C PHE A 48 -3.83 4.47 6.89
N GLY A 49 -3.88 5.33 7.91
CA GLY A 49 -2.93 5.30 9.02
C GLY A 49 -2.92 3.97 9.78
N ILE A 50 -4.11 3.42 10.08
CA ILE A 50 -4.25 2.13 10.76
C ILE A 50 -3.66 1.00 9.89
N THR A 51 -4.01 0.95 8.60
CA THR A 51 -3.57 -0.11 7.69
C THR A 51 -2.07 -0.06 7.40
N VAL A 52 -1.47 1.13 7.32
CA VAL A 52 -0.01 1.30 7.22
C VAL A 52 0.68 0.77 8.48
N THR A 53 0.22 1.19 9.66
CA THR A 53 0.77 0.74 10.94
C THR A 53 0.69 -0.79 11.08
N TRP A 54 -0.46 -1.37 10.72
CA TRP A 54 -0.68 -2.81 10.75
C TRP A 54 0.25 -3.55 9.78
N THR A 55 0.42 -3.02 8.57
CA THR A 55 1.29 -3.61 7.54
C THR A 55 2.75 -3.58 7.97
N LEU A 56 3.22 -2.47 8.54
CA LEU A 56 4.56 -2.36 9.11
C LEU A 56 4.76 -3.35 10.27
N TYR A 57 3.78 -3.48 11.16
CA TYR A 57 3.83 -4.44 12.26
C TYR A 57 3.93 -5.90 11.75
N LEU A 58 3.04 -6.30 10.83
CA LEU A 58 3.09 -7.64 10.22
C LEU A 58 4.42 -7.91 9.52
N TRP A 59 4.97 -6.89 8.87
CA TRP A 59 6.25 -7.00 8.19
C TRP A 59 7.41 -7.21 9.17
N ILE A 60 7.49 -6.39 10.23
CA ILE A 60 8.51 -6.57 11.28
C ILE A 60 8.40 -7.96 11.90
N LYS A 61 7.18 -8.42 12.21
CA LYS A 61 6.93 -9.77 12.72
C LYS A 61 7.43 -10.85 11.76
N LYS A 62 7.15 -10.72 10.46
CA LYS A 62 7.60 -11.65 9.43
C LYS A 62 9.13 -11.68 9.28
N MET A 63 9.79 -10.53 9.39
CA MET A 63 11.25 -10.45 9.34
C MET A 63 11.89 -11.09 10.58
N LYS A 64 11.30 -10.90 11.76
CA LYS A 64 11.75 -11.50 13.03
C LYS A 64 11.57 -13.03 13.06
N GLN A 65 10.51 -13.58 12.45
CA GLN A 65 10.31 -15.03 12.39
C GLN A 65 11.19 -15.75 11.37
N ARG A 66 11.81 -15.02 10.44
CA ARG A 66 12.70 -15.57 9.41
C ARG A 66 14.17 -15.60 9.84
N ASN A 67 14.51 -14.95 10.96
CA ASN A 67 15.84 -14.87 11.54
C ASN A 67 15.89 -15.65 12.85
#